data_AF-F4KVM8-F1
#
_entry.id   AF-F4KVM8-F1
#
_cell.length_a   1.000
_cell.length_b   1.000
_cell.length_c   1.000
_cell.angle_alpha   90.00
_cell.angle_beta   90.00
_cell.angle_gamma   90.00
#
_symmetry.space_group_name_H-M   'P 1'
#
loop_
_entity.id
_entity.type
_entity.pdbx_description
1 polymer ?
#
loop_
_entity_poly.entity_id
_entity_poly.type
_entity_poly.pdbx_seq_one_letter_code
_entity_poly.pdbx_strand_id
1 'polypeptide(L)'
;MTNGRPSVPDGADNSSFVTRNIRHLDICFVPFFLGFVPNCVSGAGNDLSLKFIRLFMKGLLFDFFVWSAGSDREILDRTGRSEHIKHAGYGGLVLVPAVLGLFSMMYAVSTLTSKPFVFIGAGIIWAAIVFIFDRFIVSTFRKSDNPRKDLFSFLFLSRLLFSIGIGVLVSHPIVLLVFDDSLEQELFAMKEEGEKAIYDQYESTVDVVRSRDSLLKGEVEVKLAERACKEKLLLFEMSGKDTTMNCGTTSGMKQYGPRAKEIKEEIVYLNEEIAALRSKNDTKIGDNTQEITKLQADRAAKLKSFNDQFSYNYLAREVALERLEAKPVGGTSVKWTKWFLIVFFVLVDILPVFFKASTRPGEYDRLLDKERESIANSFPAYERAQEDRVRKAYVDQMAQHRVDEVNRTFQEKKTSFPELKAELSQYLNVNTPFEYGKEDTKPDPVGQLWSRSGLDWLRYGFYSIGQSGFLVAFTRDWAYLTGGVWVFFLLNLLIGYVVKRTV
;
A
#
# COMPACT_ATOMS: atom_id res chain seq x y z
N MET A 1 44.67 72.26 22.65
CA MET A 1 44.02 71.94 23.94
C MET A 1 42.77 71.12 23.63
N THR A 2 42.67 69.94 24.25
CA THR A 2 41.48 69.05 24.45
C THR A 2 40.76 68.53 23.19
N ASN A 3 40.95 67.26 22.78
CA ASN A 3 40.27 66.03 23.25
C ASN A 3 38.74 66.11 23.10
N GLY A 4 37.99 65.17 22.52
CA GLY A 4 38.22 63.81 22.04
C GLY A 4 36.87 63.25 21.54
N ARG A 5 36.92 62.20 20.73
CA ARG A 5 35.74 61.43 20.28
C ARG A 5 34.89 60.95 21.47
N PRO A 6 33.57 60.79 21.33
CA PRO A 6 32.84 59.84 22.14
C PRO A 6 33.03 58.42 21.57
N SER A 7 33.51 57.53 22.43
CA SER A 7 33.65 56.09 22.21
C SER A 7 32.35 55.35 22.52
N VAL A 8 31.94 54.48 21.60
CA VAL A 8 31.00 53.37 21.81
C VAL A 8 31.65 52.33 22.74
N PRO A 9 30.86 51.65 23.58
CA PRO A 9 30.96 50.20 23.59
C PRO A 9 29.60 49.50 23.49
N ASP A 10 29.65 48.38 22.78
CA ASP A 10 28.58 47.43 22.44
C ASP A 10 27.89 46.79 23.65
N GLY A 11 26.62 46.39 23.48
CA GLY A 11 25.99 45.41 24.36
C GLY A 11 24.46 45.36 24.34
N ALA A 12 23.93 44.46 23.51
CA ALA A 12 22.69 43.68 23.68
C ALA A 12 21.31 44.33 23.38
N ASP A 13 20.91 44.12 22.12
CA ASP A 13 19.63 43.54 21.66
C ASP A 13 18.29 44.12 22.13
N ASN A 14 17.85 45.14 21.37
CA ASN A 14 16.43 45.45 21.16
C ASN A 14 16.03 45.05 19.73
N SER A 15 15.43 43.88 19.56
CA SER A 15 14.55 43.58 18.43
C SER A 15 13.39 42.70 18.87
N SER A 16 12.46 43.30 19.61
CA SER A 16 11.13 42.71 19.80
C SER A 16 10.08 43.80 19.77
N PHE A 17 9.52 44.07 18.59
CA PHE A 17 8.12 44.43 18.44
C PHE A 17 7.76 44.40 16.95
N VAL A 18 6.57 43.88 16.66
CA VAL A 18 5.98 43.68 15.32
C VAL A 18 6.36 42.36 14.61
N THR A 19 5.96 41.24 15.22
CA THR A 19 5.41 40.11 14.47
C THR A 19 4.04 39.76 15.04
N ARG A 20 3.06 39.75 14.15
CA ARG A 20 1.66 39.47 14.44
C ARG A 20 1.50 38.08 15.03
N ASN A 21 0.70 38.05 16.09
CA ASN A 21 0.36 36.93 16.93
C ASN A 21 -0.49 35.91 16.15
N ILE A 22 0.14 34.84 15.65
CA ILE A 22 -0.53 33.59 15.28
C ILE A 22 0.31 32.49 15.96
N ARG A 23 -0.11 32.08 17.15
CA ARG A 23 0.44 30.89 17.80
C ARG A 23 -0.62 30.23 18.68
N HIS A 24 -0.59 28.90 18.63
CA HIS A 24 -1.33 27.92 19.43
C HIS A 24 -2.71 27.48 18.93
N LEU A 25 -2.70 26.79 17.78
CA LEU A 25 -3.55 25.62 17.59
C LEU A 25 -2.88 24.47 18.35
N ASP A 26 -3.20 24.27 19.62
CA ASP A 26 -2.72 23.14 20.41
C ASP A 26 -3.41 21.86 19.92
N ILE A 27 -2.83 21.23 18.90
CA ILE A 27 -3.14 19.86 18.52
C ILE A 27 -2.49 18.96 19.57
N CYS A 28 -3.28 18.49 20.53
CA CYS A 28 -2.87 17.42 21.44
C CYS A 28 -2.63 16.14 20.64
N PHE A 29 -1.37 15.89 20.27
CA PHE A 29 -0.91 14.58 19.82
C PHE A 29 -0.96 13.63 21.03
N VAL A 30 -1.96 12.75 21.06
CA VAL A 30 -2.13 11.75 22.12
C VAL A 30 -1.08 10.65 21.92
N PRO A 31 -0.16 10.40 22.87
CA PRO A 31 0.60 9.16 22.83
C PRO A 31 -0.33 8.05 23.33
N PHE A 32 -0.83 7.23 22.40
CA PHE A 32 -1.67 6.06 22.70
C PHE A 32 -0.88 4.91 23.33
N PHE A 33 0.41 5.11 23.59
CA PHE A 33 1.31 4.13 24.17
C PHE A 33 1.69 4.53 25.59
N LEU A 34 1.40 3.63 26.54
CA LEU A 34 1.54 3.76 27.99
C LEU A 34 0.38 4.54 28.63
N GLY A 35 -0.48 3.82 29.35
CA GLY A 35 -1.71 4.31 29.98
C GLY A 35 -1.52 5.37 31.07
N PHE A 36 -1.06 6.56 30.68
CA PHE A 36 -1.07 7.77 31.49
C PHE A 36 -2.12 8.73 30.93
N VAL A 37 -3.25 8.81 31.63
CA VAL A 37 -4.26 9.86 31.40
C VAL A 37 -3.71 11.17 32.01
N PRO A 38 -3.61 12.28 31.26
CA PRO A 38 -3.10 13.53 31.82
C PRO A 38 -4.13 14.15 32.77
N ASN A 39 -3.71 14.42 34.00
CA ASN A 39 -4.42 15.27 34.94
C ASN A 39 -4.19 16.73 34.54
N CYS A 40 -5.14 17.31 33.81
CA CYS A 40 -5.27 18.76 33.69
C CYS A 40 -6.76 19.12 33.71
N VAL A 41 -7.12 19.93 34.71
CA VAL A 41 -8.13 21.00 34.73
C VAL A 41 -8.56 21.16 36.19
N SER A 42 -8.01 22.19 36.82
CA SER A 42 -8.51 22.77 38.06
C SER A 42 -9.61 23.75 37.67
N GLY A 43 -10.84 23.46 38.05
CA GLY A 43 -12.02 24.27 37.73
C GLY A 43 -13.26 23.66 38.36
N ALA A 44 -13.62 24.16 39.54
CA ALA A 44 -14.77 23.71 40.32
C ALA A 44 -16.07 24.15 39.64
N GLY A 45 -16.76 23.21 39.00
CA GLY A 45 -18.11 23.40 38.45
C GLY A 45 -18.48 22.27 37.48
N ASN A 46 -19.43 21.42 37.86
CA ASN A 46 -19.94 20.23 37.14
C ASN A 46 -19.09 18.95 37.20
N ASP A 47 -18.63 18.61 38.41
CA ASP A 47 -17.86 17.39 38.68
C ASP A 47 -18.68 16.08 38.50
N LEU A 48 -20.02 16.12 38.62
CA LEU A 48 -20.85 14.91 38.53
C LEU A 48 -21.08 14.43 37.09
N SER A 49 -21.33 15.35 36.16
CA SER A 49 -21.50 15.05 34.72
C SER A 49 -20.19 14.57 34.09
N LEU A 50 -19.08 15.25 34.39
CA LEU A 50 -17.75 14.86 33.91
C LEU A 50 -17.26 13.54 34.53
N LYS A 51 -17.54 13.28 35.81
CA LYS A 51 -17.27 11.96 36.42
C LYS A 51 -18.13 10.87 35.80
N PHE A 52 -19.41 11.13 35.54
CA PHE A 52 -20.32 10.17 34.93
C PHE A 52 -19.91 9.85 33.49
N ILE A 53 -19.60 10.86 32.68
CA ILE A 53 -19.09 10.70 31.31
C ILE A 53 -17.73 9.97 31.30
N ARG A 54 -16.84 10.29 32.25
CA ARG A 54 -15.55 9.57 32.40
C ARG A 54 -15.74 8.12 32.86
N LEU A 55 -16.67 7.83 33.76
CA LEU A 55 -16.98 6.47 34.21
C LEU A 55 -17.66 5.64 33.10
N PHE A 56 -18.59 6.27 32.37
CA PHE A 56 -19.29 5.66 31.25
C PHE A 56 -18.35 5.37 30.07
N MET A 57 -17.49 6.31 29.69
CA MET A 57 -16.44 6.07 28.69
C MET A 57 -15.44 4.99 29.14
N LYS A 58 -15.10 4.93 30.44
CA LYS A 58 -14.23 3.87 30.96
C LYS A 58 -14.84 2.48 30.81
N GLY A 59 -16.15 2.33 31.07
CA GLY A 59 -16.86 1.08 30.83
C GLY A 59 -16.91 0.71 29.35
N LEU A 60 -17.39 1.63 28.50
CA LEU A 60 -17.57 1.39 27.07
C LEU A 60 -16.24 1.07 26.34
N LEU A 61 -15.17 1.81 26.65
CA LEU A 61 -13.85 1.55 26.07
C LEU A 61 -13.29 0.22 26.53
N PHE A 62 -13.47 -0.12 27.81
CA PHE A 62 -13.03 -1.40 28.34
C PHE A 62 -13.77 -2.55 27.66
N ASP A 63 -15.09 -2.44 27.50
CA ASP A 63 -15.93 -3.42 26.82
C ASP A 63 -15.57 -3.57 25.34
N PHE A 64 -15.21 -2.47 24.68
CA PHE A 64 -14.70 -2.47 23.31
C PHE A 64 -13.34 -3.17 23.21
N PHE A 65 -12.41 -2.90 24.13
CA PHE A 65 -11.11 -3.56 24.13
C PHE A 65 -11.22 -5.06 24.43
N VAL A 66 -12.04 -5.46 25.40
CA VAL A 66 -12.33 -6.88 25.67
C VAL A 66 -12.96 -7.56 24.45
N TRP A 67 -13.90 -6.88 23.78
CA TRP A 67 -14.49 -7.36 22.54
C TRP A 67 -13.44 -7.50 21.44
N SER A 68 -12.53 -6.53 21.30
CA SER A 68 -11.44 -6.52 20.30
C SER A 68 -10.44 -7.66 20.50
N ALA A 69 -10.27 -8.13 21.74
CA ALA A 69 -9.46 -9.31 22.06
C ALA A 69 -10.13 -10.64 21.68
N GLY A 70 -11.40 -10.62 21.24
CA GLY A 70 -12.16 -11.82 20.88
C GLY A 70 -12.41 -12.77 22.06
N SER A 71 -12.50 -12.23 23.28
CA SER A 71 -12.70 -13.02 24.50
C SER A 71 -14.18 -13.18 24.81
N ASP A 72 -14.57 -14.35 25.33
CA ASP A 72 -15.94 -14.63 25.74
C ASP A 72 -16.24 -13.87 27.04
N ARG A 73 -17.25 -12.99 26.98
CA ARG A 73 -17.62 -12.15 28.12
C ARG A 73 -18.23 -12.97 29.24
N GLU A 74 -19.02 -13.99 28.93
CA GLU A 74 -19.69 -14.80 29.94
C GLU A 74 -18.70 -15.58 30.81
N ILE A 75 -17.62 -16.06 30.18
CA ILE A 75 -16.52 -16.74 30.88
C ILE A 75 -15.68 -15.72 31.63
N LEU A 76 -15.38 -14.58 31.02
CA LEU A 76 -14.54 -13.55 31.62
C LEU A 76 -15.18 -12.95 32.88
N ASP A 77 -16.49 -12.73 32.89
CA ASP A 77 -17.23 -12.20 34.05
C ASP A 77 -17.18 -13.11 35.29
N ARG A 78 -16.81 -14.39 35.11
CA ARG A 78 -16.60 -15.36 36.20
C ARG A 78 -15.16 -15.37 36.73
N THR A 79 -14.28 -14.50 36.22
CA THR A 79 -12.85 -14.45 36.56
C THR A 79 -12.44 -13.22 37.37
N GLY A 80 -11.24 -13.24 37.97
CA GLY A 80 -10.70 -12.09 38.69
C GLY A 80 -10.42 -10.88 37.79
N ARG A 81 -10.43 -9.67 38.37
CA ARG A 81 -10.19 -8.39 37.67
C ARG A 81 -8.87 -8.32 36.89
N SER A 82 -7.85 -9.08 37.30
CA SER A 82 -6.57 -9.18 36.60
C SER A 82 -6.70 -9.76 35.19
N GLU A 83 -7.60 -10.73 34.99
CA GLU A 83 -7.85 -11.33 33.68
C GLU A 83 -8.56 -10.33 32.76
N HIS A 84 -9.55 -9.59 33.25
CA HIS A 84 -10.19 -8.56 32.44
C HIS A 84 -9.19 -7.50 31.94
N ILE A 85 -8.25 -7.05 32.78
CA ILE A 85 -7.20 -6.10 32.37
C ILE A 85 -6.26 -6.73 31.33
N LYS A 86 -5.88 -8.00 31.51
CA LYS A 86 -5.03 -8.75 30.55
C LYS A 86 -5.70 -8.82 29.18
N HIS A 87 -6.97 -9.21 29.15
CA HIS A 87 -7.74 -9.36 27.91
C HIS A 87 -8.05 -8.01 27.25
N ALA A 88 -8.39 -6.97 28.02
CA ALA A 88 -8.48 -5.61 27.47
C ALA A 88 -7.14 -5.13 26.87
N GLY A 89 -6.01 -5.49 27.50
CA GLY A 89 -4.67 -5.21 26.98
C GLY A 89 -4.40 -5.84 25.60
N TYR A 90 -4.81 -7.11 25.39
CA TYR A 90 -4.69 -7.74 24.07
C TYR A 90 -5.51 -7.03 23.00
N GLY A 91 -6.73 -6.59 23.32
CA GLY A 91 -7.55 -5.82 22.39
C GLY A 91 -6.96 -4.45 22.06
N GLY A 92 -6.32 -3.80 23.04
CA GLY A 92 -5.56 -2.58 22.81
C GLY A 92 -4.38 -2.78 21.84
N LEU A 93 -3.66 -3.90 21.96
CA LEU A 93 -2.55 -4.24 21.05
C LEU A 93 -3.01 -4.46 19.61
N VAL A 94 -4.21 -5.02 19.40
CA VAL A 94 -4.82 -5.20 18.05
C VAL A 94 -5.19 -3.87 17.40
N LEU A 95 -5.54 -2.85 18.19
CA LEU A 95 -5.94 -1.55 17.65
C LEU A 95 -4.75 -0.77 17.07
N VAL A 96 -3.55 -0.96 17.60
CA VAL A 96 -2.36 -0.20 17.19
C VAL A 96 -2.02 -0.42 15.70
N PRO A 97 -1.83 -1.66 15.20
CA PRO A 97 -1.58 -1.89 13.78
C PRO A 97 -2.71 -1.36 12.88
N ALA A 98 -3.97 -1.44 13.33
CA ALA A 98 -5.11 -0.90 12.58
C ALA A 98 -5.05 0.62 12.41
N VAL A 99 -4.70 1.36 13.46
CA VAL A 99 -4.52 2.82 13.41
C VAL A 99 -3.32 3.20 12.54
N LEU A 100 -2.20 2.48 12.65
CA LEU A 100 -1.02 2.72 11.81
C LEU A 100 -1.31 2.42 10.34
N GLY A 101 -2.03 1.33 10.06
CA GLY A 101 -2.53 1.00 8.73
C GLY A 101 -3.45 2.08 8.16
N LEU A 102 -4.32 2.68 8.99
CA LEU A 102 -5.18 3.79 8.58
C LEU A 102 -4.38 4.94 7.97
N PHE A 103 -3.38 5.45 8.72
CA PHE A 103 -2.55 6.56 8.27
C PHE A 103 -1.67 6.18 7.07
N SER A 104 -1.14 4.95 7.07
CA SER A 104 -0.35 4.40 5.95
C SER A 104 -1.13 4.44 4.63
N MET A 105 -2.33 3.83 4.60
CA MET A 105 -3.12 3.75 3.39
C MET A 105 -3.72 5.09 3.00
N MET A 106 -4.10 5.92 3.98
CA MET A 106 -4.54 7.29 3.73
C MET A 106 -3.46 8.09 2.98
N TYR A 107 -2.21 8.00 3.43
CA TYR A 107 -1.09 8.64 2.74
C TYR A 107 -0.84 8.04 1.35
N ALA A 108 -0.78 6.71 1.23
CA ALA A 108 -0.56 6.04 -0.05
C ALA A 108 -1.54 6.50 -1.14
N VAL A 109 -2.84 6.55 -0.80
CA VAL A 109 -3.90 6.98 -1.74
C VAL A 109 -3.87 8.49 -1.98
N SER A 110 -3.44 9.29 -1.01
CA SER A 110 -3.28 10.75 -1.20
C SER A 110 -2.27 11.08 -2.31
N THR A 111 -1.27 10.21 -2.56
CA THR A 111 -0.32 10.38 -3.68
C THR A 111 -0.93 10.10 -5.05
N LEU A 112 -2.08 9.42 -5.12
CA LEU A 112 -2.75 9.03 -6.37
C LEU A 112 -3.94 9.94 -6.71
N THR A 113 -4.58 10.52 -5.68
CA THR A 113 -5.76 11.36 -5.86
C THR A 113 -5.81 12.50 -4.86
N SER A 114 -6.15 13.69 -5.35
CA SER A 114 -6.34 14.90 -4.52
C SER A 114 -7.71 14.96 -3.84
N LYS A 115 -8.60 13.98 -4.06
CA LYS A 115 -9.96 14.00 -3.51
C LYS A 115 -9.98 13.52 -2.05
N PRO A 116 -10.34 14.37 -1.06
CA PRO A 116 -10.25 14.03 0.36
C PRO A 116 -11.08 12.81 0.77
N PHE A 117 -12.27 12.68 0.20
CA PHE A 117 -13.16 11.56 0.52
C PHE A 117 -12.59 10.20 0.12
N VAL A 118 -11.75 10.13 -0.92
CA VAL A 118 -11.24 8.87 -1.45
C VAL A 118 -10.14 8.32 -0.55
N PHE A 119 -9.16 9.14 -0.16
CA PHE A 119 -8.07 8.68 0.69
C PHE A 119 -8.50 8.43 2.15
N ILE A 120 -9.45 9.23 2.67
CA ILE A 120 -10.03 8.97 4.01
C ILE A 120 -10.82 7.66 3.99
N GLY A 121 -11.66 7.44 2.97
CA GLY A 121 -12.44 6.21 2.83
C GLY A 121 -11.55 4.97 2.69
N ALA A 122 -10.50 5.07 1.86
CA ALA A 122 -9.54 3.99 1.68
C ALA A 122 -8.78 3.65 2.99
N GLY A 123 -8.36 4.67 3.74
CA GLY A 123 -7.73 4.50 5.05
C GLY A 123 -8.63 3.78 6.05
N ILE A 124 -9.91 4.16 6.15
CA ILE A 124 -10.88 3.52 7.05
C ILE A 124 -11.12 2.05 6.65
N ILE A 125 -11.33 1.78 5.35
CA ILE A 125 -11.55 0.41 4.85
C ILE A 125 -10.32 -0.46 5.17
N TRP A 126 -9.12 0.06 4.94
CA TRP A 126 -7.89 -0.67 5.22
C TRP A 126 -7.68 -0.91 6.71
N ALA A 127 -7.94 0.09 7.55
CA ALA A 127 -7.90 -0.05 9.01
C ALA A 127 -8.87 -1.13 9.51
N ALA A 128 -10.08 -1.18 8.94
CA ALA A 128 -11.06 -2.21 9.26
C ALA A 128 -10.56 -3.61 8.85
N ILE A 129 -9.91 -3.74 7.68
CA ILE A 129 -9.29 -5.00 7.24
C ILE A 129 -8.22 -5.44 8.26
N VAL A 130 -7.24 -4.58 8.57
CA VAL A 130 -6.16 -4.90 9.52
C VAL A 130 -6.74 -5.28 10.89
N PHE A 131 -7.69 -4.50 11.39
CA PHE A 131 -8.36 -4.77 12.66
C PHE A 131 -9.06 -6.15 12.68
N ILE A 132 -9.77 -6.52 11.62
CA ILE A 132 -10.45 -7.82 11.51
C ILE A 132 -9.43 -8.96 11.48
N PHE A 133 -8.36 -8.82 10.70
CA PHE A 133 -7.32 -9.84 10.60
C PHE A 133 -6.62 -10.06 11.96
N ASP A 134 -6.18 -8.99 12.61
CA ASP A 134 -5.49 -9.10 13.89
C ASP A 134 -6.42 -9.58 15.01
N ARG A 135 -7.69 -9.15 15.01
CA ARG A 135 -8.73 -9.69 15.91
C ARG A 135 -8.91 -11.19 15.71
N PHE A 136 -9.07 -11.64 14.46
CA PHE A 136 -9.24 -13.06 14.14
C PHE A 136 -8.06 -13.88 14.70
N ILE A 137 -6.85 -13.36 14.57
CA ILE A 137 -5.63 -14.05 14.97
C ILE A 137 -5.48 -14.09 16.49
N VAL A 138 -5.76 -12.99 17.18
CA VAL A 138 -5.79 -12.99 18.64
C VAL A 138 -6.88 -13.94 19.14
N SER A 139 -8.06 -13.98 18.52
CA SER A 139 -9.15 -14.87 18.96
C SER A 139 -8.87 -16.37 18.76
N THR A 140 -8.10 -16.72 17.73
CA THR A 140 -7.82 -18.12 17.36
C THR A 140 -6.59 -18.70 18.05
N PHE A 141 -5.71 -17.86 18.61
CA PHE A 141 -4.56 -18.32 19.37
C PHE A 141 -4.99 -19.01 20.66
N ARG A 142 -4.81 -20.33 20.71
CA ARG A 142 -5.12 -21.18 21.87
C ARG A 142 -3.85 -21.46 22.65
N LYS A 143 -4.01 -21.52 23.96
CA LYS A 143 -2.92 -21.69 24.90
C LYS A 143 -2.78 -23.15 25.29
N SER A 144 -1.57 -23.67 25.29
CA SER A 144 -1.22 -24.97 25.85
C SER A 144 -0.48 -24.80 27.17
N ASP A 145 -0.43 -25.86 27.98
CA ASP A 145 0.26 -25.86 29.27
C ASP A 145 1.77 -25.59 29.16
N ASN A 146 2.36 -25.84 27.98
CA ASN A 146 3.78 -25.59 27.72
C ASN A 146 4.01 -24.35 26.81
N PRO A 147 4.50 -23.21 27.34
CA PRO A 147 4.70 -22.00 26.55
C PRO A 147 5.76 -22.16 25.44
N ARG A 148 6.72 -23.07 25.61
CA ARG A 148 7.69 -23.40 24.54
C ARG A 148 7.05 -24.15 23.37
N LYS A 149 6.03 -24.97 23.61
CA LYS A 149 5.31 -25.66 22.52
C LYS A 149 4.40 -24.70 21.76
N ASP A 150 3.85 -23.69 22.45
CA ASP A 150 3.04 -22.64 21.82
C ASP A 150 3.88 -21.71 20.93
N LEU A 151 5.07 -21.33 21.40
CA LEU A 151 5.98 -20.47 20.62
C LEU A 151 6.53 -21.16 19.37
N PHE A 152 6.72 -22.48 19.39
CA PHE A 152 7.16 -23.27 18.23
C PHE A 152 6.01 -23.98 17.50
N SER A 153 4.76 -23.66 17.84
CA SER A 153 3.60 -24.23 17.15
C SER A 153 3.57 -23.74 15.70
N PHE A 154 3.15 -24.62 14.79
CA PHE A 154 2.97 -24.32 13.36
C PHE A 154 2.10 -23.06 13.13
N LEU A 155 1.14 -22.81 14.02
CA LEU A 155 0.28 -21.61 13.99
C LEU A 155 1.04 -20.32 14.31
N PHE A 156 2.01 -20.34 15.23
CA PHE A 156 2.83 -19.18 15.54
C PHE A 156 3.82 -18.87 14.41
N LEU A 157 4.44 -19.90 13.85
CA LEU A 157 5.43 -19.72 12.77
C LEU A 157 4.80 -19.22 11.46
N SER A 158 3.65 -19.79 11.07
CA SER A 158 2.88 -19.30 9.90
C SER A 158 2.42 -17.85 10.10
N ARG A 159 2.08 -17.46 11.34
CA ARG A 159 1.75 -16.07 11.67
C ARG A 159 2.95 -15.14 11.60
N LEU A 160 4.12 -15.55 12.12
CA LEU A 160 5.33 -14.75 12.02
C LEU A 160 5.63 -14.39 10.56
N LEU A 161 5.51 -15.37 9.66
CA LEU A 161 5.70 -15.15 8.22
C LEU A 161 4.69 -14.16 7.64
N PHE A 162 3.41 -14.30 7.96
CA PHE A 162 2.36 -13.41 7.45
C PHE A 162 2.49 -11.98 8.00
N SER A 163 2.84 -11.84 9.28
CA SER A 163 3.05 -10.55 9.94
C SER A 163 4.30 -9.83 9.42
N ILE A 164 5.37 -10.56 9.10
CA ILE A 164 6.51 -9.98 8.38
C ILE A 164 6.06 -9.44 7.02
N GLY A 165 5.26 -10.19 6.26
CA GLY A 165 4.73 -9.76 4.97
C GLY A 165 3.86 -8.50 5.06
N ILE A 166 2.88 -8.48 5.97
CA ILE A 166 2.00 -7.32 6.17
C ILE A 166 2.76 -6.14 6.77
N GLY A 167 3.63 -6.37 7.76
CA GLY A 167 4.43 -5.31 8.38
C GLY A 167 5.33 -4.60 7.38
N VAL A 168 5.99 -5.35 6.48
CA VAL A 168 6.76 -4.76 5.37
C VAL A 168 5.85 -3.96 4.43
N LEU A 169 4.70 -4.52 4.03
CA LEU A 169 3.76 -3.85 3.13
C LEU A 169 3.25 -2.52 3.71
N VAL A 170 2.86 -2.52 4.99
CA VAL A 170 2.32 -1.32 5.68
C VAL A 170 3.41 -0.30 5.96
N SER A 171 4.66 -0.73 6.14
CA SER A 171 5.78 0.16 6.44
C SER A 171 6.15 1.08 5.27
N HIS A 172 6.02 0.62 4.01
CA HIS A 172 6.47 1.38 2.84
C HIS A 172 5.80 2.78 2.72
N PRO A 173 4.46 2.90 2.73
CA PRO A 173 3.83 4.22 2.69
C PRO A 173 4.17 5.09 3.90
N ILE A 174 4.41 4.50 5.07
CA ILE A 174 4.79 5.26 6.27
C ILE A 174 6.23 5.77 6.16
N VAL A 175 7.14 4.98 5.61
CA VAL A 175 8.52 5.43 5.35
C VAL A 175 8.49 6.64 4.43
N LEU A 176 7.70 6.58 3.34
CA LEU A 176 7.54 7.71 2.42
C LEU A 176 6.91 8.93 3.11
N LEU A 177 5.90 8.75 3.97
CA LEU A 177 5.31 9.82 4.77
C LEU A 177 6.33 10.47 5.72
N VAL A 178 7.22 9.69 6.35
CA VAL A 178 8.25 10.23 7.25
C VAL A 178 9.28 11.09 6.50
N PHE A 179 9.56 10.76 5.25
CA PHE A 179 10.53 11.47 4.42
C PHE A 179 9.90 12.45 3.42
N ASP A 180 8.61 12.77 3.58
CA ASP A 180 7.83 13.54 2.60
C ASP A 180 8.54 14.82 2.13
N ASP A 181 8.97 15.66 3.06
CA ASP A 181 9.68 16.91 2.76
C ASP A 181 11.01 16.68 2.01
N SER A 182 11.75 15.64 2.37
CA SER A 182 13.03 15.31 1.74
C SER A 182 12.83 14.75 0.33
N LEU A 183 11.75 13.97 0.13
CA LEU A 183 11.37 13.42 -1.16
C LEU A 183 10.89 14.51 -2.12
N GLU A 184 10.14 15.50 -1.63
CA GLU A 184 9.73 16.64 -2.44
C GLU A 184 10.95 17.41 -2.98
N GLN A 185 11.92 17.70 -2.11
CA GLN A 185 13.17 18.36 -2.53
C GLN A 185 13.93 17.55 -3.58
N GLU A 186 14.02 16.24 -3.41
CA GLU A 186 14.68 15.38 -4.39
C GLU A 186 13.92 15.34 -5.72
N LEU A 187 12.59 15.28 -5.69
CA LEU A 187 11.76 15.33 -6.90
C LEU A 187 11.92 16.65 -7.66
N PHE A 188 12.05 17.77 -6.96
CA PHE A 188 12.37 19.06 -7.60
C PHE A 188 13.77 19.04 -8.23
N ALA A 189 14.78 18.50 -7.54
CA ALA A 189 16.13 18.37 -8.08
C ALA A 189 16.18 17.44 -9.32
N MET A 190 15.44 16.32 -9.30
CA MET A 190 15.31 15.41 -10.44
C MET A 190 14.68 16.09 -11.64
N LYS A 191 13.66 16.93 -11.41
CA LYS A 191 13.02 17.70 -12.46
C LYS A 191 14.00 18.71 -13.08
N GLU A 192 14.68 19.48 -12.26
CA GLU A 192 15.67 20.47 -12.72
C GLU A 192 16.82 19.81 -13.50
N GLU A 193 17.32 18.66 -13.04
CA GLU A 193 18.33 17.88 -13.75
C GLU A 193 17.83 17.43 -15.13
N GLY A 194 16.58 16.96 -15.22
CA GLY A 194 15.95 16.57 -16.48
C GLY A 194 15.74 17.75 -17.43
N GLU A 195 15.29 18.90 -16.93
CA GLU A 195 15.15 20.13 -17.71
C GLU A 195 16.50 20.60 -18.26
N LYS A 196 17.54 20.57 -17.41
CA LYS A 196 18.90 20.94 -17.80
C LYS A 196 19.50 19.99 -18.83
N ALA A 197 19.30 18.68 -18.70
CA ALA A 197 19.76 17.70 -19.68
C ALA A 197 19.14 17.95 -21.08
N ILE A 198 17.86 18.31 -21.13
CA ILE A 198 17.19 18.73 -22.37
C ILE A 198 17.81 20.04 -22.88
N TYR A 199 18.03 21.02 -22.01
CA TYR A 199 18.63 22.30 -22.41
C TYR A 199 20.02 22.10 -23.05
N ASP A 200 20.92 21.36 -22.37
CA ASP A 200 22.30 21.14 -22.80
C ASP A 200 22.37 20.35 -24.12
N GLN A 201 21.48 19.37 -24.31
CA GLN A 201 21.38 18.61 -25.55
C GLN A 201 21.08 19.51 -26.76
N TYR A 202 20.14 20.45 -26.62
CA TYR A 202 19.79 21.34 -27.73
C TYR A 202 20.79 22.49 -27.90
N GLU A 203 21.33 23.04 -26.82
CA GLU A 203 22.30 24.14 -26.90
C GLU A 203 23.58 23.69 -27.60
N SER A 204 24.07 22.47 -27.33
CA SER A 204 25.23 21.91 -28.05
C SER A 204 25.01 21.82 -29.56
N THR A 205 23.78 21.51 -30.01
CA THR A 205 23.42 21.46 -31.42
C THR A 205 23.35 22.86 -32.03
N VAL A 206 22.77 23.82 -31.30
CA VAL A 206 22.70 25.23 -31.71
C VAL A 206 24.10 25.84 -31.84
N ASP A 207 25.02 25.53 -30.93
CA ASP A 207 26.39 26.04 -30.96
C ASP A 207 27.19 25.52 -32.16
N VAL A 208 26.94 24.28 -32.61
CA VAL A 208 27.51 23.77 -33.86
C VAL A 208 27.03 24.60 -35.06
N VAL A 209 25.74 24.96 -35.10
CA VAL A 209 25.18 25.79 -36.20
C VAL A 209 25.73 27.22 -36.13
N ARG A 210 25.78 27.84 -34.94
CA ARG A 210 26.41 29.17 -34.75
C ARG A 210 27.88 29.19 -35.15
N SER A 211 28.61 28.11 -34.88
CA SER A 211 30.01 27.97 -35.28
C SER A 211 30.14 28.00 -36.81
N ARG A 212 29.23 27.36 -37.55
CA ARG A 212 29.20 27.45 -39.03
C ARG A 212 28.97 28.88 -39.51
N ASP A 213 28.04 29.62 -38.90
CA ASP A 213 27.80 31.04 -39.23
C ASP A 213 29.03 31.91 -38.99
N SER A 214 29.78 31.64 -37.91
CA SER A 214 31.02 32.38 -37.62
C SER A 214 32.09 32.16 -38.69
N LEU A 215 32.20 30.93 -39.23
CA LEU A 215 33.13 30.61 -40.32
C LEU A 215 32.74 31.30 -41.62
N LEU A 216 31.44 31.29 -41.97
CA LEU A 216 30.93 31.96 -43.18
C LEU A 216 31.14 33.48 -43.14
N LYS A 217 31.00 34.10 -41.96
CA LYS A 217 31.32 35.52 -41.75
C LYS A 217 32.81 35.78 -41.84
N GLY A 218 33.64 34.92 -41.25
CA GLY A 218 35.10 35.01 -41.33
C GLY A 218 35.63 34.95 -42.77
N GLU A 219 35.05 34.11 -43.63
CA GLU A 219 35.42 34.02 -45.06
C GLU A 219 35.22 35.36 -45.79
N VAL A 220 34.13 36.06 -45.49
CA VAL A 220 33.84 37.40 -46.04
C VAL A 220 34.80 38.45 -45.48
N GLU A 221 35.13 38.39 -44.19
CA GLU A 221 36.08 39.32 -43.57
C GLU A 221 37.49 39.21 -44.15
N VAL A 222 37.95 37.99 -44.46
CA VAL A 222 39.25 37.77 -45.13
C VAL A 222 39.28 38.45 -46.50
N LYS A 223 38.23 38.28 -47.30
CA LYS A 223 38.13 38.90 -48.64
C LYS A 223 37.98 40.42 -48.57
N LEU A 224 37.28 40.95 -47.56
CA LEU A 224 37.20 42.39 -47.31
C LEU A 224 38.56 42.98 -46.92
N ALA A 225 39.35 42.26 -46.13
CA ALA A 225 40.71 42.68 -45.77
C ALA A 225 41.65 42.67 -46.99
N GLU A 226 41.51 41.68 -47.88
CA GLU A 226 42.23 41.63 -49.16
C GLU A 226 41.91 42.85 -50.04
N ARG A 227 40.61 43.17 -50.21
CA ARG A 227 40.17 44.38 -50.93
C ARG A 227 40.75 45.65 -50.30
N ALA A 228 40.65 45.80 -48.98
CA ALA A 228 41.15 46.98 -48.27
C ALA A 228 42.68 47.14 -48.43
N CYS A 229 43.42 46.03 -48.59
CA CYS A 229 44.84 46.08 -48.91
C CYS A 229 45.08 46.60 -50.33
N LYS A 230 44.35 46.07 -51.33
CA LYS A 230 44.47 46.50 -52.74
C LYS A 230 44.11 47.98 -52.93
N GLU A 231 43.14 48.50 -52.18
CA GLU A 231 42.81 49.93 -52.17
C GLU A 231 43.96 50.81 -51.67
N LYS A 232 44.67 50.37 -50.61
CA LYS A 232 45.88 51.05 -50.13
C LYS A 232 47.02 50.97 -51.14
N LEU A 233 47.18 49.81 -51.80
CA LEU A 233 48.18 49.62 -52.84
C LEU A 233 47.96 50.56 -54.03
N LEU A 234 46.70 50.74 -54.46
CA LEU A 234 46.34 51.69 -55.51
C LEU A 234 46.69 53.14 -55.13
N LEU A 235 46.45 53.51 -53.87
CA LEU A 235 46.80 54.84 -53.36
C LEU A 235 48.32 55.06 -53.36
N PHE A 236 49.11 54.06 -52.98
CA PHE A 236 50.58 54.15 -53.05
C PHE A 236 51.08 54.25 -54.50
N GLU A 237 50.51 53.49 -55.42
CA GLU A 237 50.81 53.58 -56.86
C GLU A 237 50.53 55.00 -57.39
N MET A 238 49.34 55.56 -57.11
CA MET A 238 48.96 56.91 -57.54
C MET A 238 49.82 58.01 -56.88
N SER A 239 50.35 57.76 -55.68
CA SER A 239 51.24 58.68 -54.99
C SER A 239 52.70 58.63 -55.48
N GLY A 240 53.09 57.60 -56.24
CA GLY A 240 54.46 57.35 -56.68
C GLY A 240 55.37 56.81 -55.57
N LYS A 241 54.81 56.15 -54.55
CA LYS A 241 55.57 55.57 -53.44
C LYS A 241 55.94 54.13 -53.77
N ASP A 242 57.22 53.84 -53.89
CA ASP A 242 57.71 52.48 -54.12
C ASP A 242 57.66 51.65 -52.82
N THR A 243 56.74 50.69 -52.75
CA THR A 243 56.54 49.79 -51.61
C THR A 243 56.08 48.40 -52.06
N THR A 244 56.40 47.41 -51.23
CA THR A 244 55.87 46.05 -51.34
C THR A 244 54.96 45.77 -50.15
N MET A 245 53.73 45.34 -50.43
CA MET A 245 52.76 44.89 -49.44
C MET A 245 52.44 43.41 -49.64
N ASN A 246 51.77 42.80 -48.66
CA ASN A 246 51.24 41.44 -48.77
C ASN A 246 50.27 41.25 -49.96
N CYS A 247 49.63 42.32 -50.44
CA CYS A 247 48.74 42.28 -51.61
C CYS A 247 49.39 42.71 -52.94
N GLY A 248 50.71 42.96 -52.97
CA GLY A 248 51.46 43.23 -54.21
C GLY A 248 52.48 44.38 -54.11
N THR A 249 53.07 44.72 -55.26
CA THR A 249 54.09 45.77 -55.41
C THR A 249 53.60 46.94 -56.26
N THR A 250 54.17 48.12 -56.00
CA THR A 250 53.99 49.36 -56.77
C THR A 250 55.14 49.60 -57.74
N SER A 251 54.94 50.38 -58.79
CA SER A 251 55.98 50.76 -59.76
C SER A 251 56.81 51.98 -59.34
N GLY A 252 56.36 52.74 -58.33
CA GLY A 252 57.00 53.98 -57.88
C GLY A 252 56.80 55.19 -58.80
N MET A 253 56.03 55.05 -59.89
CA MET A 253 55.77 56.14 -60.83
C MET A 253 54.48 56.90 -60.47
N LYS A 254 54.57 58.22 -60.27
CA LYS A 254 53.42 59.09 -59.95
C LYS A 254 52.56 59.39 -61.20
N GLN A 255 51.92 58.38 -61.75
CA GLN A 255 51.01 58.49 -62.89
C GLN A 255 49.96 57.39 -62.91
N TYR A 256 48.79 57.66 -63.50
CA TYR A 256 47.81 56.62 -63.78
C TYR A 256 48.27 55.79 -64.99
N GLY A 257 49.11 54.78 -64.70
CA GLY A 257 49.68 53.89 -65.70
C GLY A 257 48.95 52.55 -65.84
N PRO A 258 49.48 51.64 -66.69
CA PRO A 258 48.94 50.29 -66.87
C PRO A 258 48.77 49.51 -65.55
N ARG A 259 49.71 49.68 -64.61
CA ARG A 259 49.67 49.03 -63.29
C ARG A 259 48.53 49.55 -62.41
N ALA A 260 48.29 50.86 -62.38
CA ALA A 260 47.17 51.44 -61.65
C ALA A 260 45.81 50.98 -62.21
N LYS A 261 45.73 50.78 -63.54
CA LYS A 261 44.55 50.23 -64.20
C LYS A 261 44.31 48.77 -63.82
N GLU A 262 45.36 47.94 -63.81
CA GLU A 262 45.30 46.52 -63.39
C GLU A 262 44.82 46.38 -61.93
N ILE A 263 45.40 47.13 -60.98
CA ILE A 263 44.96 47.10 -59.57
C ILE A 263 43.49 47.52 -59.44
N LYS A 264 43.05 48.50 -60.25
CA LYS A 264 41.64 48.93 -60.24
C LYS A 264 40.72 47.84 -60.79
N GLU A 265 41.12 47.13 -61.84
CA GLU A 265 40.39 45.97 -62.40
C GLU A 265 40.32 44.82 -61.38
N GLU A 266 41.41 44.52 -60.66
CA GLU A 266 41.42 43.55 -59.55
C GLU A 266 40.46 43.93 -58.42
N ILE A 267 40.37 45.21 -58.05
CA ILE A 267 39.42 45.70 -57.03
C ILE A 267 37.98 45.52 -57.51
N VAL A 268 37.69 45.79 -58.78
CA VAL A 268 36.34 45.58 -59.36
C VAL A 268 35.98 44.10 -59.33
N TYR A 269 36.88 43.22 -59.72
CA TYR A 269 36.69 41.77 -59.63
C TYR A 269 36.46 41.29 -58.19
N LEU A 270 37.29 41.75 -57.24
CA LEU A 270 37.11 41.43 -55.82
C LEU A 270 35.76 41.93 -55.28
N ASN A 271 35.24 43.07 -55.73
CA ASN A 271 33.93 43.55 -55.33
C ASN A 271 32.80 42.63 -55.82
N GLU A 272 32.87 42.17 -57.06
CA GLU A 272 31.91 41.20 -57.62
C GLU A 272 31.98 39.87 -56.87
N GLU A 273 33.19 39.37 -56.59
CA GLU A 273 33.42 38.14 -55.82
C GLU A 273 32.87 38.27 -54.38
N ILE A 274 33.15 39.38 -53.69
CA ILE A 274 32.62 39.66 -52.34
C ILE A 274 31.10 39.75 -52.36
N ALA A 275 30.50 40.40 -53.36
CA ALA A 275 29.05 40.52 -53.48
C ALA A 275 28.39 39.15 -53.70
N ALA A 276 28.96 38.33 -54.57
CA ALA A 276 28.50 36.96 -54.81
C ALA A 276 28.66 36.07 -53.56
N LEU A 277 29.80 36.17 -52.89
CA LEU A 277 30.08 35.40 -51.67
C LEU A 277 29.15 35.80 -50.51
N ARG A 278 28.89 37.11 -50.34
CA ARG A 278 27.91 37.61 -49.36
C ARG A 278 26.52 37.07 -49.64
N SER A 279 26.03 37.17 -50.87
CA SER A 279 24.71 36.65 -51.24
C SER A 279 24.57 35.14 -50.93
N LYS A 280 25.61 34.36 -51.23
CA LYS A 280 25.66 32.91 -50.92
C LYS A 280 25.69 32.65 -49.42
N ASN A 281 26.50 33.38 -48.67
CA ASN A 281 26.64 33.17 -47.22
C ASN A 281 25.42 33.70 -46.45
N ASP A 282 24.81 34.80 -46.87
CA ASP A 282 23.57 35.34 -46.30
C ASP A 282 22.40 34.37 -46.48
N THR A 283 22.32 33.68 -47.63
CA THR A 283 21.32 32.62 -47.84
C THR A 283 21.52 31.47 -46.84
N LYS A 284 22.76 30.99 -46.69
CA LYS A 284 23.08 29.92 -45.72
C LYS A 284 22.85 30.35 -44.27
N ILE A 285 23.18 31.59 -43.91
CA ILE A 285 22.91 32.14 -42.59
C ILE A 285 21.39 32.23 -42.36
N GLY A 286 20.62 32.58 -43.39
CA GLY A 286 19.16 32.54 -43.36
C GLY A 286 18.63 31.14 -43.06
N ASP A 287 19.12 30.12 -43.77
CA ASP A 287 18.75 28.71 -43.56
C ASP A 287 19.13 28.23 -42.15
N ASN A 288 20.35 28.53 -41.70
CA ASN A 288 20.83 28.21 -40.35
C ASN A 288 20.01 28.92 -39.26
N THR A 289 19.61 30.17 -39.50
CA THR A 289 18.72 30.90 -38.57
C THR A 289 17.36 30.22 -38.47
N GLN A 290 16.80 29.76 -39.61
CA GLN A 290 15.57 28.97 -39.59
C GLN A 290 15.75 27.65 -38.84
N GLU A 291 16.87 26.95 -39.03
CA GLU A 291 17.19 25.73 -38.29
C GLU A 291 17.26 25.99 -36.77
N ILE A 292 17.95 27.05 -36.33
CA ILE A 292 18.03 27.44 -34.92
C ILE A 292 16.63 27.73 -34.35
N THR A 293 15.78 28.47 -35.08
CA THR A 293 14.43 28.76 -34.60
C THR A 293 13.57 27.50 -34.46
N LYS A 294 13.73 26.52 -35.37
CA LYS A 294 13.07 25.21 -35.27
C LYS A 294 13.57 24.44 -34.05
N LEU A 295 14.89 24.35 -33.85
CA LEU A 295 15.49 23.68 -32.70
C LEU A 295 15.04 24.30 -31.37
N GLN A 296 14.91 25.64 -31.31
CA GLN A 296 14.41 26.34 -30.13
C GLN A 296 12.92 26.07 -29.88
N ALA A 297 12.10 26.00 -30.94
CA ALA A 297 10.70 25.63 -30.83
C ALA A 297 10.53 24.17 -30.38
N ASP A 298 11.31 23.24 -30.94
CA ASP A 298 11.33 21.83 -30.56
C ASP A 298 11.80 21.64 -29.12
N ARG A 299 12.83 22.37 -28.69
CA ARG A 299 13.26 22.40 -27.28
C ARG A 299 12.12 22.85 -26.36
N ALA A 300 11.44 23.94 -26.68
CA ALA A 300 10.34 24.45 -25.87
C ALA A 300 9.16 23.46 -25.80
N ALA A 301 8.83 22.81 -26.93
CA ALA A 301 7.82 21.76 -26.99
C ALA A 301 8.23 20.53 -26.17
N LYS A 302 9.51 20.11 -26.25
CA LYS A 302 10.04 18.97 -25.50
C LYS A 302 10.05 19.25 -24.00
N LEU A 303 10.47 20.44 -23.59
CA LEU A 303 10.46 20.87 -22.19
C LEU A 303 9.03 20.87 -21.63
N LYS A 304 8.07 21.41 -22.38
CA LYS A 304 6.66 21.35 -22.00
C LYS A 304 6.17 19.91 -21.86
N SER A 305 6.47 19.05 -22.83
CA SER A 305 6.08 17.63 -22.79
C SER A 305 6.70 16.88 -21.61
N PHE A 306 7.94 17.20 -21.26
CA PHE A 306 8.63 16.64 -20.10
C PHE A 306 7.95 17.08 -18.80
N ASN A 307 7.66 18.37 -18.66
CA ASN A 307 7.00 18.93 -17.48
C ASN A 307 5.57 18.43 -17.28
N ASP A 308 4.83 18.23 -18.36
CA ASP A 308 3.47 17.69 -18.32
C ASP A 308 3.46 16.19 -17.97
N GLN A 309 4.50 15.44 -18.35
CA GLN A 309 4.64 14.01 -18.06
C GLN A 309 5.31 13.72 -16.72
N PHE A 310 6.05 14.68 -16.16
CA PHE A 310 6.74 14.51 -14.89
C PHE A 310 5.72 14.29 -13.78
N SER A 311 5.74 13.10 -13.20
CA SER A 311 4.75 12.65 -12.23
C SER A 311 5.29 12.73 -10.81
N TYR A 312 4.44 13.15 -9.88
CA TYR A 312 4.71 13.17 -8.43
C TYR A 312 4.07 11.97 -7.69
N ASN A 313 3.65 10.95 -8.45
CA ASN A 313 2.96 9.78 -7.93
C ASN A 313 3.88 8.92 -7.03
N TYR A 314 3.28 7.93 -6.36
CA TYR A 314 3.97 6.96 -5.50
C TYR A 314 5.28 6.40 -6.11
N LEU A 315 5.27 6.00 -7.38
CA LEU A 315 6.46 5.46 -8.04
C LEU A 315 7.61 6.47 -8.12
N ALA A 316 7.31 7.74 -8.40
CA ALA A 316 8.33 8.78 -8.46
C ALA A 316 8.94 9.03 -7.07
N ARG A 317 8.10 8.95 -6.02
CA ARG A 317 8.55 9.04 -4.62
C ARG A 317 9.44 7.87 -4.22
N GLU A 318 9.17 6.66 -4.70
CA GLU A 318 10.05 5.51 -4.46
C GLU A 318 11.43 5.68 -5.14
N VAL A 319 11.47 6.17 -6.38
CA VAL A 319 12.73 6.46 -7.09
C VAL A 319 13.50 7.59 -6.39
N ALA A 320 12.79 8.62 -5.91
CA ALA A 320 13.39 9.69 -5.13
C ALA A 320 13.99 9.16 -3.81
N LEU A 321 13.32 8.23 -3.14
CA LEU A 321 13.84 7.58 -1.94
C LEU A 321 15.13 6.82 -2.23
N GLU A 322 15.17 6.05 -3.33
CA GLU A 322 16.37 5.32 -3.75
C GLU A 322 17.56 6.28 -4.03
N ARG A 323 17.31 7.41 -4.68
CA ARG A 323 18.33 8.45 -4.88
C ARG A 323 18.83 9.05 -3.58
N LEU A 324 17.92 9.37 -2.64
CA LEU A 324 18.30 9.86 -1.31
C LEU A 324 19.18 8.86 -0.55
N GLU A 325 18.86 7.57 -0.66
CA GLU A 325 19.65 6.47 -0.08
C GLU A 325 21.04 6.31 -0.72
N ALA A 326 21.19 6.70 -1.99
CA ALA A 326 22.46 6.64 -2.71
C ALA A 326 23.39 7.84 -2.41
N LYS A 327 22.92 8.91 -1.74
CA LYS A 327 23.75 10.08 -1.46
C LYS A 327 24.90 9.76 -0.48
N PRO A 328 26.12 10.28 -0.73
CA PRO A 328 27.30 10.00 0.10
C PRO A 328 27.21 10.60 1.51
N VAL A 329 26.50 11.72 1.64
CA VAL A 329 26.23 12.38 2.93
C VAL A 329 24.76 12.17 3.27
N GLY A 330 24.48 11.58 4.44
CA GLY A 330 23.12 11.36 4.94
C GLY A 330 22.40 10.12 4.37
N GLY A 331 22.77 9.59 3.20
CA GLY A 331 22.09 8.44 2.59
C GLY A 331 22.14 7.16 3.44
N THR A 332 23.25 6.93 4.15
CA THR A 332 23.36 5.83 5.12
C THR A 332 22.32 5.96 6.24
N SER A 333 22.07 7.18 6.73
CA SER A 333 21.07 7.43 7.78
C SER A 333 19.65 7.15 7.29
N VAL A 334 19.34 7.51 6.04
CA VAL A 334 18.05 7.20 5.41
C VAL A 334 17.85 5.68 5.33
N LYS A 335 18.87 4.93 4.85
CA LYS A 335 18.82 3.46 4.78
C LYS A 335 18.56 2.81 6.14
N TRP A 336 19.30 3.25 7.18
CA TRP A 336 19.11 2.74 8.54
C TRP A 336 17.74 3.08 9.09
N THR A 337 17.25 4.29 8.86
CA THR A 337 15.91 4.72 9.31
C THR A 337 14.81 3.93 8.60
N LYS A 338 14.91 3.70 7.29
CA LYS A 338 13.98 2.85 6.53
C LYS A 338 13.92 1.44 7.13
N TRP A 339 15.08 0.79 7.30
CA TRP A 339 15.14 -0.55 7.90
C TRP A 339 14.64 -0.58 9.33
N PHE A 340 14.98 0.43 10.13
CA PHE A 340 14.47 0.57 11.49
C PHE A 340 12.95 0.65 11.52
N LEU A 341 12.34 1.47 10.65
CA LEU A 341 10.89 1.59 10.54
C LEU A 341 10.24 0.27 10.09
N ILE A 342 10.80 -0.41 9.08
CA ILE A 342 10.30 -1.73 8.64
C ILE A 342 10.29 -2.72 9.81
N VAL A 343 11.43 -2.86 10.49
CA VAL A 343 11.55 -3.78 11.65
C VAL A 343 10.61 -3.37 12.78
N PHE A 344 10.46 -2.07 13.03
CA PHE A 344 9.54 -1.54 14.03
C PHE A 344 8.08 -1.90 13.73
N PHE A 345 7.61 -1.71 12.49
CA PHE A 345 6.23 -2.07 12.12
C PHE A 345 5.97 -3.56 12.19
N VAL A 346 6.92 -4.38 11.73
CA VAL A 346 6.87 -5.83 11.88
C VAL A 346 6.81 -6.21 13.37
N LEU A 347 7.62 -5.59 14.22
CA LEU A 347 7.60 -5.84 15.66
C LEU A 347 6.25 -5.48 16.28
N VAL A 348 5.70 -4.31 15.94
CA VAL A 348 4.39 -3.83 16.42
C VAL A 348 3.26 -4.79 16.02
N ASP A 349 3.29 -5.31 14.79
CA ASP A 349 2.28 -6.27 14.29
C ASP A 349 2.39 -7.66 14.96
N ILE A 350 3.60 -8.04 15.41
CA ILE A 350 3.84 -9.28 16.16
C ILE A 350 3.44 -9.13 17.65
N LEU A 351 3.38 -7.92 18.21
CA LEU A 351 3.13 -7.69 19.64
C LEU A 351 1.87 -8.39 20.18
N PRO A 352 0.68 -8.32 19.54
CA PRO A 352 -0.54 -8.93 20.09
C PRO A 352 -0.37 -10.43 20.33
N VAL A 353 0.27 -11.13 19.39
CA VAL A 353 0.48 -12.58 19.45
C VAL A 353 1.63 -12.91 20.39
N PHE A 354 2.74 -12.15 20.35
CA PHE A 354 3.88 -12.35 21.22
C PHE A 354 3.49 -12.24 22.70
N PHE A 355 2.76 -11.18 23.07
CA PHE A 355 2.30 -11.02 24.45
C PHE A 355 1.29 -12.10 24.84
N LYS A 356 0.40 -12.51 23.93
CA LYS A 356 -0.54 -13.59 24.21
C LYS A 356 0.18 -14.93 24.43
N ALA A 357 1.17 -15.25 23.61
CA ALA A 357 1.99 -16.47 23.71
C ALA A 357 2.92 -16.48 24.93
N SER A 358 3.44 -15.32 25.35
CA SER A 358 4.40 -15.22 26.46
C SER A 358 3.75 -15.34 27.84
N THR A 359 2.50 -14.90 27.99
CA THR A 359 1.79 -15.02 29.27
C THR A 359 1.49 -16.46 29.65
N ARG A 360 1.43 -16.79 30.95
CA ARG A 360 1.02 -18.12 31.45
C ARG A 360 -0.50 -18.31 31.43
N PRO A 361 -1.02 -19.56 31.34
CA PRO A 361 -2.46 -19.82 31.36
C PRO A 361 -3.13 -19.25 32.60
N GLY A 362 -4.17 -18.44 32.39
CA GLY A 362 -4.92 -17.75 33.44
C GLY A 362 -6.17 -18.51 33.90
N GLU A 363 -6.94 -17.92 34.79
CA GLU A 363 -8.24 -18.46 35.23
C GLU A 363 -9.22 -18.60 34.06
N TYR A 364 -9.23 -17.60 33.17
CA TYR A 364 -10.05 -17.60 31.95
C TYR A 364 -9.76 -18.82 31.08
N ASP A 365 -8.48 -19.09 30.79
CA ASP A 365 -8.05 -20.20 29.92
C ASP A 365 -8.52 -21.55 30.49
N ARG A 366 -8.42 -21.74 31.82
CA ARG A 366 -8.87 -22.96 32.51
C ARG A 366 -10.38 -23.14 32.52
N LEU A 367 -11.15 -22.06 32.68
CA LEU A 367 -12.62 -22.12 32.61
C LEU A 367 -13.08 -22.45 31.20
N LEU A 368 -12.45 -21.85 30.19
CA LEU A 368 -12.72 -22.13 28.78
C LEU A 368 -12.45 -23.60 28.43
N ASP A 369 -11.37 -24.19 28.95
CA ASP A 369 -11.07 -25.61 28.72
C ASP A 369 -12.08 -26.53 29.40
N LYS A 370 -12.50 -26.22 30.63
CA LYS A 370 -13.56 -26.98 31.32
C LYS A 370 -14.89 -26.93 30.58
N GLU A 371 -15.27 -25.76 30.07
CA GLU A 371 -16.52 -25.61 29.31
C GLU A 371 -16.45 -26.38 27.99
N ARG A 372 -15.32 -26.33 27.29
CA ARG A 372 -15.09 -27.16 26.10
C ARG A 372 -15.13 -28.65 26.40
N GLU A 373 -14.53 -29.09 27.49
CA GLU A 373 -14.57 -30.50 27.91
C GLU A 373 -16.01 -30.93 28.23
N SER A 374 -16.78 -30.08 28.92
CA SER A 374 -18.19 -30.35 29.20
C SER A 374 -19.03 -30.45 27.92
N ILE A 375 -18.80 -29.56 26.95
CA ILE A 375 -19.45 -29.59 25.63
C ILE A 375 -19.04 -30.86 24.88
N ALA A 376 -17.74 -31.18 24.82
CA ALA A 376 -17.22 -32.36 24.14
C ALA A 376 -17.78 -33.66 24.74
N ASN A 377 -17.97 -33.73 26.05
CA ASN A 377 -18.57 -34.89 26.72
C ASN A 377 -20.08 -34.98 26.52
N SER A 378 -20.76 -33.85 26.37
CA SER A 378 -22.21 -33.79 26.12
C SER A 378 -22.59 -34.17 24.69
N PHE A 379 -21.71 -33.91 23.71
CA PHE A 379 -21.99 -34.10 22.28
C PHE A 379 -22.32 -35.57 21.92
N PRO A 380 -21.54 -36.58 22.36
CA PRO A 380 -21.87 -37.98 22.14
C PRO A 380 -23.15 -38.43 22.84
N ALA A 381 -23.48 -37.84 24.00
CA ALA A 381 -24.73 -38.13 24.70
C ALA A 381 -25.94 -37.57 23.95
N TYR A 382 -25.81 -36.38 23.37
CA TYR A 382 -26.81 -35.78 22.49
C TYR A 382 -27.02 -36.61 21.22
N GLU A 383 -25.93 -37.07 20.58
CA GLU A 383 -25.98 -37.90 19.37
C GLU A 383 -26.72 -39.23 19.63
N ARG A 384 -26.36 -39.94 20.72
CA ARG A 384 -27.07 -41.17 21.13
C ARG A 384 -28.54 -40.94 21.43
N ALA A 385 -28.87 -39.85 22.13
CA ALA A 385 -30.26 -39.52 22.43
C ALA A 385 -31.08 -39.21 21.16
N GLN A 386 -30.44 -38.69 20.11
CA GLN A 386 -31.08 -38.46 18.82
C GLN A 386 -31.29 -39.77 18.05
N GLU A 387 -30.29 -40.66 18.03
CA GLU A 387 -30.41 -42.00 17.44
C GLU A 387 -31.52 -42.84 18.10
N ASP A 388 -31.62 -42.81 19.44
CA ASP A 388 -32.67 -43.52 20.17
C ASP A 388 -34.08 -43.00 19.82
N ARG A 389 -34.23 -41.68 19.63
CA ARG A 389 -35.50 -41.09 19.19
C ARG A 389 -35.89 -41.56 17.79
N VAL A 390 -34.95 -41.57 16.86
CA VAL A 390 -35.18 -42.05 15.48
C VAL A 390 -35.50 -43.55 15.49
N ARG A 391 -34.74 -44.34 16.24
CA ARG A 391 -34.99 -45.78 16.40
C ARG A 391 -36.37 -46.05 16.97
N LYS A 392 -36.78 -45.33 18.01
CA LYS A 392 -38.10 -45.47 18.61
C LYS A 392 -39.22 -45.09 17.63
N ALA A 393 -39.08 -43.98 16.92
CA ALA A 393 -40.05 -43.57 15.91
C ALA A 393 -40.19 -44.61 14.78
N TYR A 394 -39.08 -45.22 14.33
CA TYR A 394 -39.09 -46.30 13.34
C TYR A 394 -39.78 -47.56 13.87
N VAL A 395 -39.49 -47.96 15.11
CA VAL A 395 -40.14 -49.12 15.75
C VAL A 395 -41.64 -48.88 15.92
N ASP A 396 -42.04 -47.69 16.34
CA ASP A 396 -43.45 -47.31 16.51
C ASP A 396 -44.18 -47.35 15.14
N GLN A 397 -43.54 -46.86 14.07
CA GLN A 397 -44.08 -46.95 12.70
C GLN A 397 -44.23 -48.40 12.21
N MET A 398 -43.23 -49.26 12.46
CA MET A 398 -43.31 -50.69 12.13
C MET A 398 -44.39 -51.42 12.94
N ALA A 399 -44.57 -51.07 14.21
CA ALA A 399 -45.62 -51.63 15.04
C ALA A 399 -47.01 -51.25 14.50
N GLN A 400 -47.21 -49.99 14.11
CA GLN A 400 -48.46 -49.55 13.47
C GLN A 400 -48.72 -50.29 12.16
N HIS A 401 -47.72 -50.42 11.28
CA HIS A 401 -47.87 -51.15 10.03
C HIS A 401 -48.28 -52.62 10.24
N ARG A 402 -47.70 -53.30 11.24
CA ARG A 402 -48.10 -54.67 11.59
C ARG A 402 -49.52 -54.75 12.17
N VAL A 403 -49.92 -53.78 13.00
CA VAL A 403 -51.30 -53.73 13.52
C VAL A 403 -52.29 -53.54 12.37
N ASP A 404 -51.98 -52.66 11.43
CA ASP A 404 -52.81 -52.42 10.24
C ASP A 404 -52.90 -53.66 9.34
N GLU A 405 -51.79 -54.38 9.15
CA GLU A 405 -51.74 -55.62 8.37
C GLU A 405 -52.56 -56.75 9.02
N VAL A 406 -52.43 -56.93 10.34
CA VAL A 406 -53.24 -57.90 11.09
C VAL A 406 -54.72 -57.53 11.02
N ASN A 407 -55.06 -56.25 11.16
CA ASN A 407 -56.45 -55.79 11.08
C ASN A 407 -57.02 -55.99 9.66
N ARG A 408 -56.23 -55.76 8.61
CA ARG A 408 -56.60 -56.05 7.22
C ARG A 408 -56.86 -57.53 6.99
N THR A 409 -55.96 -58.39 7.47
CA THR A 409 -56.08 -59.85 7.39
C THR A 409 -57.31 -60.35 8.15
N PHE A 410 -57.62 -59.73 9.31
CA PHE A 410 -58.81 -60.05 10.09
C PHE A 410 -60.10 -59.67 9.33
N GLN A 411 -60.13 -58.51 8.67
CA GLN A 411 -61.28 -58.12 7.84
C GLN A 411 -61.46 -59.03 6.62
N GLU A 412 -60.38 -59.39 5.92
CA GLU A 412 -60.41 -60.32 4.79
C GLU A 412 -60.90 -61.72 5.19
N LYS A 413 -60.48 -62.22 6.36
CA LYS A 413 -60.98 -63.48 6.91
C LYS A 413 -62.42 -63.38 7.40
N LYS A 414 -62.86 -62.24 7.93
CA LYS A 414 -64.27 -62.04 8.35
C LYS A 414 -65.25 -62.10 7.17
N THR A 415 -64.81 -61.75 5.96
CA THR A 415 -65.58 -61.90 4.70
C THR A 415 -65.65 -63.33 4.16
N SER A 416 -64.91 -64.30 4.71
CA SER A 416 -64.87 -65.71 4.27
C SER A 416 -65.50 -66.70 5.26
N PHE A 417 -66.38 -66.22 6.15
CA PHE A 417 -67.08 -67.01 7.17
C PHE A 417 -68.60 -67.13 6.90
N PRO A 418 -69.03 -67.96 5.93
CA PRO A 418 -70.25 -68.75 6.20
C PRO A 418 -70.13 -70.25 5.91
N GLU A 419 -68.94 -70.86 5.88
CA GLU A 419 -68.83 -72.34 5.73
C GLU A 419 -67.96 -73.08 6.77
N LEU A 420 -67.24 -72.41 7.67
CA LEU A 420 -66.36 -73.08 8.65
C LEU A 420 -66.91 -73.09 10.09
N LYS A 421 -68.22 -73.34 10.24
CA LYS A 421 -68.85 -73.54 11.57
C LYS A 421 -69.01 -75.01 11.98
N ALA A 422 -68.43 -75.95 11.21
CA ALA A 422 -68.54 -77.39 11.47
C ALA A 422 -67.23 -78.10 11.88
N GLU A 423 -66.07 -77.42 11.90
CA GLU A 423 -64.78 -78.04 12.32
C GLU A 423 -64.20 -77.43 13.61
N LEU A 424 -65.03 -76.71 14.38
CA LEU A 424 -64.67 -76.22 15.70
C LEU A 424 -64.99 -77.27 16.79
N SER A 425 -64.34 -78.44 16.75
CA SER A 425 -64.35 -79.37 17.89
C SER A 425 -63.13 -80.28 18.02
N GLN A 426 -62.02 -80.04 17.30
CA GLN A 426 -60.88 -81.00 17.32
C GLN A 426 -59.48 -80.42 17.59
N TYR A 427 -59.31 -79.13 17.91
CA TYR A 427 -57.97 -78.57 18.18
C TYR A 427 -57.85 -77.76 19.48
N LEU A 428 -58.72 -78.05 20.46
CA LEU A 428 -58.50 -77.65 21.85
C LEU A 428 -57.58 -78.65 22.54
N ASN A 429 -56.28 -78.60 22.25
CA ASN A 429 -55.23 -78.92 23.23
C ASN A 429 -53.85 -78.66 22.64
N VAL A 430 -53.00 -77.92 23.36
CA VAL A 430 -51.61 -78.28 23.73
C VAL A 430 -50.87 -77.01 24.14
N ASN A 431 -50.52 -76.97 25.43
CA ASN A 431 -49.45 -76.17 25.98
C ASN A 431 -48.11 -76.61 25.37
N THR A 432 -47.32 -75.70 24.83
CA THR A 432 -45.85 -75.83 24.85
C THR A 432 -45.18 -74.45 24.96
N PRO A 433 -44.10 -74.35 25.75
CA PRO A 433 -43.33 -73.12 25.95
C PRO A 433 -42.41 -72.87 24.75
N PHE A 434 -42.27 -71.60 24.34
CA PHE A 434 -41.37 -71.26 23.24
C PHE A 434 -39.97 -70.91 23.76
N GLU A 435 -39.02 -71.75 23.35
CA GLU A 435 -37.61 -71.74 23.70
C GLU A 435 -36.82 -70.76 22.81
N TYR A 436 -35.78 -70.14 23.37
CA TYR A 436 -34.96 -69.14 22.69
C TYR A 436 -34.03 -69.79 21.66
N GLY A 437 -34.33 -69.62 20.36
CA GLY A 437 -33.43 -70.00 19.27
C GLY A 437 -32.44 -68.89 18.93
N LYS A 438 -31.15 -69.16 19.11
CA LYS A 438 -30.05 -68.45 18.42
C LYS A 438 -30.06 -68.87 16.96
N GLU A 439 -30.07 -67.92 16.03
CA GLU A 439 -29.68 -68.16 14.64
C GLU A 439 -28.93 -66.96 14.06
N ASP A 440 -27.63 -67.20 13.85
CA ASP A 440 -26.83 -66.89 12.67
C ASP A 440 -27.02 -65.54 11.97
N THR A 441 -26.20 -64.59 12.41
CA THR A 441 -25.82 -63.41 11.62
C THR A 441 -25.01 -63.83 10.38
N LYS A 442 -25.64 -63.85 9.21
CA LYS A 442 -24.95 -63.57 7.93
C LYS A 442 -24.98 -62.05 7.68
N PRO A 443 -23.83 -61.41 7.38
CA PRO A 443 -23.78 -59.98 7.17
C PRO A 443 -24.16 -59.64 5.71
N ASP A 444 -25.21 -58.84 5.54
CA ASP A 444 -25.49 -58.17 4.27
C ASP A 444 -24.66 -56.88 4.12
N PRO A 445 -24.32 -56.48 2.88
CA PRO A 445 -23.08 -55.79 2.59
C PRO A 445 -23.30 -54.29 2.41
N VAL A 446 -23.12 -53.49 3.46
CA VAL A 446 -22.86 -52.04 3.34
C VAL A 446 -21.77 -51.57 4.32
N GLY A 447 -21.00 -52.51 4.85
CA GLY A 447 -19.86 -52.27 5.73
C GLY A 447 -18.59 -52.87 5.14
N GLN A 448 -18.17 -52.45 3.95
CA GLN A 448 -16.81 -52.66 3.44
C GLN A 448 -16.56 -51.83 2.17
N LEU A 449 -16.27 -50.55 2.36
CA LEU A 449 -15.46 -49.80 1.40
C LEU A 449 -14.36 -48.99 2.12
N TRP A 450 -13.79 -49.61 3.15
CA TRP A 450 -12.50 -49.24 3.73
C TRP A 450 -11.63 -50.49 3.83
N SER A 451 -10.95 -50.84 2.74
CA SER A 451 -9.50 -51.10 2.74
C SER A 451 -9.07 -51.64 1.36
N ARG A 452 -8.56 -50.75 0.52
CA ARG A 452 -7.39 -50.99 -0.37
C ARG A 452 -7.22 -49.82 -1.33
N SER A 453 -6.42 -48.85 -0.91
CA SER A 453 -5.48 -48.12 -1.78
C SER A 453 -4.78 -47.05 -0.93
N GLY A 454 -3.60 -47.40 -0.44
CA GLY A 454 -2.67 -46.48 0.22
C GLY A 454 -2.01 -45.53 -0.78
N LEU A 455 -2.76 -44.85 -1.65
CA LEU A 455 -2.21 -43.94 -2.65
C LEU A 455 -3.11 -42.76 -3.07
N ASP A 456 -4.12 -42.40 -2.27
CA ASP A 456 -5.00 -41.24 -2.55
C ASP A 456 -4.75 -40.00 -1.66
N TRP A 457 -3.74 -40.03 -0.78
CA TRP A 457 -3.42 -38.92 0.11
C TRP A 457 -2.77 -37.69 -0.58
N LEU A 458 -2.56 -37.74 -1.90
CA LEU A 458 -2.05 -36.63 -2.70
C LEU A 458 -3.11 -35.96 -3.60
N ARG A 459 -4.34 -36.49 -3.70
CA ARG A 459 -5.35 -35.96 -4.63
C ARG A 459 -6.50 -35.19 -3.97
N TYR A 460 -6.69 -35.32 -2.65
CA TYR A 460 -7.73 -34.58 -1.89
C TYR A 460 -7.17 -33.54 -0.90
N GLY A 461 -5.85 -33.38 -0.79
CA GLY A 461 -5.20 -32.43 0.11
C GLY A 461 -5.32 -30.94 -0.28
N PHE A 462 -5.96 -30.60 -1.41
CA PHE A 462 -6.01 -29.22 -1.90
C PHE A 462 -7.42 -28.63 -2.10
N TYR A 463 -8.50 -29.34 -1.75
CA TYR A 463 -9.87 -28.87 -2.04
C TYR A 463 -10.81 -28.68 -0.82
N SER A 464 -10.34 -28.89 0.42
CA SER A 464 -11.22 -28.82 1.61
C SER A 464 -10.72 -27.91 2.76
N ILE A 465 -9.78 -26.99 2.52
CA ILE A 465 -9.36 -25.97 3.51
C ILE A 465 -9.95 -24.58 3.20
N GLY A 466 -10.78 -24.45 2.15
CA GLY A 466 -11.07 -23.14 1.57
C GLY A 466 -12.37 -22.41 1.94
N GLN A 467 -13.46 -23.04 2.44
CA GLN A 467 -14.77 -22.36 2.34
C GLN A 467 -15.77 -22.39 3.50
N SER A 468 -15.63 -23.18 4.56
CA SER A 468 -16.72 -23.27 5.56
C SER A 468 -16.50 -22.47 6.86
N GLY A 469 -15.26 -22.11 7.22
CA GLY A 469 -14.99 -21.28 8.41
C GLY A 469 -14.80 -19.79 8.09
N PHE A 470 -14.14 -19.50 6.97
CA PHE A 470 -13.75 -18.14 6.58
C PHE A 470 -14.96 -17.29 6.19
N LEU A 471 -15.87 -17.81 5.36
CA LEU A 471 -17.05 -17.09 4.87
C LEU A 471 -18.14 -16.89 5.93
N VAL A 472 -18.32 -17.83 6.86
CA VAL A 472 -19.38 -17.73 7.88
C VAL A 472 -19.01 -16.74 8.99
N ALA A 473 -17.73 -16.67 9.37
CA ALA A 473 -17.26 -15.61 10.28
C ALA A 473 -17.25 -14.23 9.59
N PHE A 474 -16.83 -14.18 8.32
CA PHE A 474 -16.77 -12.94 7.53
C PHE A 474 -18.16 -12.34 7.25
N THR A 475 -19.19 -13.17 7.03
CA THR A 475 -20.57 -12.72 6.80
C THR A 475 -21.31 -12.36 8.08
N ARG A 476 -21.03 -13.04 9.19
CA ARG A 476 -21.69 -12.77 10.48
C ARG A 476 -21.26 -11.44 11.09
N ASP A 477 -19.99 -11.07 11.02
CA ASP A 477 -19.51 -9.78 11.55
C ASP A 477 -19.82 -8.60 10.62
N TRP A 478 -19.99 -8.84 9.32
CA TRP A 478 -20.39 -7.81 8.35
C TRP A 478 -21.87 -7.41 8.42
N ALA A 479 -22.77 -8.35 8.76
CA ALA A 479 -24.20 -8.10 8.84
C ALA A 479 -24.59 -7.10 9.94
N TYR A 480 -23.75 -6.93 10.96
CA TYR A 480 -24.02 -6.03 12.08
C TYR A 480 -23.55 -4.58 11.87
N LEU A 481 -22.66 -4.31 10.92
CA LEU A 481 -22.01 -2.99 10.81
C LEU A 481 -22.44 -2.16 9.60
N THR A 482 -22.78 -2.76 8.45
CA THR A 482 -23.27 -2.03 7.28
C THR A 482 -24.03 -2.97 6.36
N GLY A 483 -25.25 -2.62 5.93
CA GLY A 483 -26.02 -3.38 4.93
C GLY A 483 -25.14 -3.78 3.73
N GLY A 484 -24.81 -5.08 3.65
CA GLY A 484 -23.63 -5.62 2.98
C GLY A 484 -23.59 -5.59 1.45
N VAL A 485 -24.37 -4.73 0.80
CA VAL A 485 -24.42 -4.64 -0.67
C VAL A 485 -23.55 -3.49 -1.20
N TRP A 486 -23.34 -2.43 -0.41
CA TRP A 486 -22.69 -1.21 -0.90
C TRP A 486 -21.16 -1.26 -0.98
N VAL A 487 -20.49 -1.99 -0.08
CA VAL A 487 -19.02 -2.02 -0.05
C VAL A 487 -18.45 -2.93 -1.13
N PHE A 488 -19.11 -4.05 -1.44
CA PHE A 488 -18.74 -4.87 -2.60
C PHE A 488 -18.90 -4.09 -3.92
N PHE A 489 -19.92 -3.24 -3.99
CA PHE A 489 -20.15 -2.35 -5.13
C PHE A 489 -19.06 -1.26 -5.21
N LEU A 490 -18.71 -0.62 -4.09
CA LEU A 490 -17.64 0.38 -4.01
C LEU A 490 -16.25 -0.19 -4.30
N LEU A 491 -15.95 -1.40 -3.83
CA LEU A 491 -14.68 -2.09 -4.09
C LEU A 491 -14.55 -2.44 -5.58
N ASN A 492 -15.63 -2.93 -6.21
CA ASN A 492 -15.66 -3.17 -7.65
C ASN A 492 -15.63 -1.86 -8.46
N LEU A 493 -16.20 -0.77 -7.95
CA LEU A 493 -16.09 0.57 -8.57
C LEU A 493 -14.68 1.13 -8.47
N LEU A 494 -13.98 0.92 -7.34
CA LEU A 494 -12.58 1.32 -7.14
C LEU A 494 -11.63 0.48 -8.00
N ILE A 495 -11.81 -0.83 -8.03
CA ILE A 495 -11.04 -1.74 -8.90
C ILE A 495 -11.31 -1.42 -10.36
N GLY A 496 -12.58 -1.20 -10.75
CA GLY A 496 -12.95 -0.78 -12.11
C GLY A 496 -12.40 0.59 -12.49
N TYR A 497 -12.34 1.54 -11.55
CA TYR A 497 -11.76 2.87 -11.77
C TYR A 497 -10.23 2.84 -11.90
N VAL A 498 -9.56 1.98 -11.15
CA VAL A 498 -8.10 1.79 -11.24
C VAL A 498 -7.73 1.07 -12.54
N VAL A 499 -8.45 0.02 -12.94
CA VAL A 499 -8.20 -0.76 -14.17
C VAL A 499 -8.49 0.05 -15.43
N LYS A 500 -9.48 0.95 -15.42
CA LYS A 500 -9.81 1.81 -16.56
C LYS A 500 -8.83 2.97 -16.78
N ARG A 501 -7.86 3.17 -15.87
CA ARG A 501 -6.83 4.21 -15.98
C ARG A 501 -5.45 3.65 -16.34
N THR A 502 -5.29 2.32 -16.33
CA THR A 502 -4.07 1.58 -16.69
C THR A 502 -4.15 0.90 -18.06
N VAL A 503 -5.28 1.00 -18.76
CA VAL A 503 -5.45 0.72 -20.20
C VAL A 503 -5.82 2.03 -20.88
#